data_AF-A0A089NZT0-F1
#
_entry.id   AF-A0A089NZT0-F1
#
_cell.length_a   1.000
_cell.length_b   1.000
_cell.length_c   1.000
_cell.angle_alpha   90.00
_cell.angle_beta   90.00
_cell.angle_gamma   90.00
#
_symmetry.space_group_name_H-M   'P 1'
#
loop_
_entity.id
_entity.type
_entity.pdbx_description
1 polymer ?
#
loop_
_entity_poly.entity_id
_entity_poly.type
_entity_poly.pdbx_seq_one_letter_code
_entity_poly.pdbx_strand_id
1 'polypeptide(L)'
;MLSALQECRIQLDAARKDEAARAAVREELEAALRREAALSAVVAEERERTEAVRLVLQALLMSIGWFGLRRRLFRSRIARLGRETPDSGPQSARHSVLLAEARRVLGAPAVQPPAQR
;
A
#
# COMPACT_ATOMS: atom_id res chain seq x y z
N MET A 1 51.33 -19.99 31.02
CA MET A 1 51.29 -18.64 30.42
C MET A 1 51.32 -18.81 28.91
N LEU A 2 50.32 -18.28 28.20
CA LEU A 2 50.33 -18.30 26.73
C LEU A 2 51.44 -17.36 26.24
N SER A 3 51.97 -17.61 25.04
CA SER A 3 52.89 -16.65 24.44
C SER A 3 52.11 -15.41 23.97
N ALA A 4 52.74 -14.23 23.98
CA ALA A 4 52.11 -12.98 23.53
C ALA A 4 51.53 -13.06 22.11
N LEU A 5 52.14 -13.88 21.23
CA LEU A 5 51.63 -14.13 19.87
C LEU A 5 50.33 -14.95 19.87
N GLN A 6 50.20 -15.93 20.78
CA GLN A 6 48.98 -16.71 20.92
C GLN A 6 47.83 -15.84 21.44
N GLU A 7 48.11 -14.96 22.41
CA GLU A 7 47.12 -14.02 22.93
C GLU A 7 46.65 -13.02 21.87
N CYS A 8 47.58 -12.43 21.11
CA CYS A 8 47.26 -11.51 20.00
C CYS A 8 46.38 -12.18 18.93
N ARG A 9 46.67 -13.44 18.57
CA ARG A 9 45.86 -14.20 17.62
C ARG A 9 44.42 -14.41 18.11
N ILE A 10 44.26 -14.80 19.37
CA ILE A 10 42.94 -14.99 19.98
C ILE A 10 42.14 -13.69 19.96
N GLN A 11 42.79 -12.57 20.29
CA GLN A 11 42.14 -11.25 20.28
C GLN A 11 41.71 -10.83 18.86
N LEU A 12 42.55 -11.06 17.85
CA LEU A 12 42.20 -10.75 16.46
C LEU A 12 41.04 -11.61 15.96
N ASP A 13 41.01 -12.88 16.30
CA ASP A 13 39.91 -13.78 15.92
C ASP A 13 38.61 -13.41 16.64
N ALA A 14 38.68 -12.98 17.90
CA ALA A 14 37.54 -12.45 18.64
C ALA A 14 37.00 -11.16 18.01
N ALA A 15 37.88 -10.19 17.71
CA ALA A 15 37.50 -8.93 17.07
C ALA A 15 36.84 -9.14 15.70
N ARG A 16 37.37 -10.04 14.88
CA ARG A 16 36.77 -10.40 13.58
C ARG A 16 35.39 -11.03 13.73
N LYS A 17 35.20 -11.90 14.72
CA LYS A 17 33.89 -12.50 15.01
C LYS A 17 32.88 -11.45 15.48
N ASP A 18 33.32 -10.51 16.31
CA ASP A 18 32.48 -9.41 16.78
C ASP A 18 32.07 -8.47 15.63
N GLU A 19 33.01 -8.16 14.72
CA GLU A 19 32.73 -7.40 13.51
C GLU A 19 31.73 -8.14 12.59
N ALA A 20 31.92 -9.44 12.39
CA ALA A 20 31.00 -10.27 11.61
C ALA A 20 29.60 -10.32 12.24
N ALA A 21 29.51 -10.46 13.56
CA ALA A 21 28.23 -10.45 14.28
C ALA A 21 27.52 -9.09 14.13
N ARG A 22 28.26 -7.97 14.23
CA ARG A 22 27.70 -6.63 14.02
C ARG A 22 27.25 -6.42 12.58
N ALA A 23 28.00 -6.94 11.59
CA ALA A 23 27.62 -6.87 10.19
C ALA A 23 26.32 -7.65 9.93
N ALA A 24 26.19 -8.86 10.47
CA ALA A 24 24.98 -9.68 10.35
C ALA A 24 23.75 -8.95 10.94
N VAL A 25 23.88 -8.37 12.14
CA VAL A 25 22.79 -7.58 12.76
C VAL A 25 22.38 -6.37 11.91
N ARG A 26 23.35 -5.70 11.28
CA ARG A 26 23.05 -4.58 10.36
C ARG A 26 22.29 -5.03 9.13
N GLU A 27 22.70 -6.14 8.52
CA GLU A 27 22.01 -6.71 7.36
C GLU A 27 20.57 -7.14 7.71
N GLU A 28 20.38 -7.78 8.85
CA GLU A 28 19.06 -8.16 9.36
C GLU A 28 18.17 -6.93 9.60
N LEU A 29 18.74 -5.87 10.19
CA LEU A 29 18.03 -4.61 10.42
C LEU A 29 17.62 -3.96 9.09
N GLU A 30 18.52 -3.89 8.11
CA GLU A 30 18.20 -3.35 6.79
C GLU A 30 17.12 -4.15 6.07
N ALA A 31 17.17 -5.48 6.17
CA ALA A 31 16.14 -6.36 5.61
C ALA A 31 14.78 -6.14 6.30
N ALA A 32 14.78 -5.98 7.63
CA ALA A 32 13.58 -5.67 8.41
C ALA A 32 12.98 -4.31 8.01
N LEU A 33 13.80 -3.27 7.88
CA LEU A 33 13.36 -1.94 7.45
C LEU A 33 12.78 -1.95 6.03
N ARG A 34 13.40 -2.70 5.11
CA ARG A 34 12.86 -2.89 3.75
C ARG A 34 11.50 -3.58 3.78
N ARG A 35 11.33 -4.61 4.62
CA ARG A 35 10.06 -5.31 4.81
C ARG A 35 8.99 -4.39 5.39
N GLU A 36 9.33 -3.60 6.39
CA GLU A 36 8.43 -2.62 7.00
C GLU A 36 8.00 -1.55 5.98
N ALA A 37 8.93 -1.03 5.19
CA ALA A 37 8.64 -0.07 4.12
C ALA A 37 7.67 -0.66 3.08
N ALA A 38 7.87 -1.92 2.68
CA ALA A 38 6.95 -2.59 1.75
C ALA A 38 5.55 -2.77 2.36
N LEU A 39 5.46 -3.18 3.62
CA LEU A 39 4.18 -3.35 4.32
C LEU A 39 3.45 -2.01 4.52
N SER A 40 4.17 -0.95 4.87
CA SER A 40 3.58 0.38 5.04
C SER A 40 3.04 0.93 3.71
N ALA A 41 3.71 0.65 2.58
CA ALA A 41 3.20 0.99 1.26
C ALA A 41 1.89 0.26 0.94
N VAL A 42 1.80 -1.05 1.23
CA VAL A 42 0.55 -1.82 1.04
C VAL A 42 -0.57 -1.27 1.93
N VAL A 43 -0.28 -0.98 3.21
CA VAL A 43 -1.28 -0.40 4.12
C VAL A 43 -1.75 0.97 3.64
N ALA A 44 -0.84 1.80 3.11
CA ALA A 44 -1.21 3.08 2.52
C ALA A 44 -2.15 2.89 1.33
N GLU A 45 -1.85 1.97 0.43
CA GLU A 45 -2.72 1.67 -0.72
C GLU A 45 -4.12 1.19 -0.29
N GLU A 46 -4.20 0.27 0.68
CA GLU A 46 -5.48 -0.24 1.19
C GLU A 46 -6.31 0.84 1.91
N ARG A 47 -5.66 1.77 2.60
CA ARG A 47 -6.33 2.95 3.16
C ARG A 47 -6.92 3.81 2.05
N GLU A 48 -6.18 4.02 0.97
CA GLU A 48 -6.67 4.80 -0.17
C GLU A 48 -7.85 4.11 -0.88
N ARG A 49 -7.81 2.77 -1.01
CA ARG A 49 -8.96 1.98 -1.48
C ARG A 49 -10.18 2.16 -0.57
N THR A 50 -9.99 2.13 0.75
CA THR A 50 -11.07 2.35 1.72
C THR A 50 -11.67 3.76 1.60
N GLU A 51 -10.82 4.79 1.44
CA GLU A 51 -11.28 6.17 1.23
C GLU A 51 -12.05 6.32 -0.09
N ALA A 52 -11.63 5.66 -1.16
CA ALA A 52 -12.41 5.66 -2.41
C ALA A 52 -13.83 5.09 -2.21
N VAL A 53 -13.97 3.99 -1.46
CA VAL A 53 -15.31 3.44 -1.14
C VAL A 53 -16.14 4.46 -0.34
N ARG A 54 -15.54 5.11 0.67
CA ARG A 54 -16.22 6.16 1.46
C ARG A 54 -16.72 7.31 0.57
N LEU A 55 -15.87 7.78 -0.36
CA LEU A 55 -16.21 8.83 -1.30
C LEU A 55 -17.35 8.41 -2.25
N VAL A 56 -17.37 7.15 -2.71
CA VAL A 56 -18.47 6.61 -3.52
C VAL A 56 -19.76 6.56 -2.73
N LEU A 57 -19.73 6.09 -1.48
CA LEU A 57 -20.90 6.05 -0.60
C LEU A 57 -21.44 7.46 -0.31
N GLN A 58 -20.56 8.43 -0.07
CA GLN A 58 -20.95 9.83 0.09
C GLN A 58 -21.59 10.37 -1.19
N ALA A 59 -20.97 10.14 -2.35
CA ALA A 59 -21.53 10.54 -3.65
C ALA A 59 -22.89 9.88 -3.91
N LEU A 60 -23.07 8.61 -3.52
CA LEU A 60 -24.32 7.87 -3.61
C LEU A 60 -25.39 8.53 -2.73
N LEU A 61 -25.13 8.71 -1.44
CA LEU A 61 -26.06 9.31 -0.48
C LEU A 61 -26.53 10.69 -0.95
N MET A 62 -25.60 11.54 -1.38
CA MET A 62 -25.94 12.87 -1.89
C MET A 62 -26.74 12.83 -3.21
N SER A 63 -26.73 11.69 -3.91
CA SER A 63 -27.42 11.50 -5.19
C SER A 63 -28.77 10.81 -5.06
N ILE A 64 -29.15 10.37 -3.86
CA ILE A 64 -30.48 9.87 -3.57
C ILE A 64 -31.43 11.06 -3.41
N GLY A 65 -32.57 11.01 -4.09
CA GLY A 65 -33.68 11.94 -3.91
C GLY A 65 -34.97 11.19 -3.55
N TRP A 66 -36.09 11.91 -3.53
CA TRP A 66 -37.40 11.36 -3.19
C TRP A 66 -37.78 10.13 -4.01
N PHE A 67 -37.49 10.13 -5.31
CA PHE A 67 -37.79 9.04 -6.24
C PHE A 67 -36.61 8.08 -6.45
N GLY A 68 -35.64 8.04 -5.52
CA GLY A 68 -34.48 7.16 -5.58
C GLY A 68 -33.23 7.79 -6.20
N LEU A 69 -32.38 6.95 -6.80
CA LEU A 69 -31.05 7.36 -7.25
C LEU A 69 -31.09 8.26 -8.50
N ARG A 70 -30.62 9.50 -8.35
CA ARG A 70 -30.37 10.43 -9.46
C ARG A 70 -29.08 10.04 -10.19
N ARG A 71 -29.16 9.04 -11.08
CA ARG A 71 -28.00 8.44 -11.79
C ARG A 71 -27.09 9.46 -12.48
N ARG A 72 -27.65 10.52 -13.11
CA ARG A 72 -26.86 11.59 -13.75
C ARG A 72 -26.01 12.37 -12.75
N LEU A 73 -26.59 12.69 -11.59
CA LEU A 73 -25.89 13.41 -10.52
C LEU A 73 -24.79 12.54 -9.90
N PHE A 74 -25.07 11.27 -9.66
CA PHE A 74 -24.07 10.31 -9.17
C PHE A 74 -22.88 10.20 -10.13
N ARG A 75 -23.12 9.99 -11.43
CA ARG A 75 -22.07 9.93 -12.44
C ARG A 75 -21.22 11.20 -12.49
N SER A 76 -21.84 12.36 -12.40
CA SER A 76 -21.13 13.65 -12.38
C SER A 76 -20.18 13.75 -11.17
N ARG A 77 -20.63 13.32 -9.99
CA ARG A 77 -19.80 13.31 -8.77
C ARG A 77 -18.64 12.32 -8.87
N ILE A 78 -18.88 11.09 -9.35
CA ILE A 78 -17.81 10.11 -9.55
C ILE A 78 -16.79 10.61 -10.58
N ALA A 79 -17.23 11.19 -11.70
CA ALA A 79 -16.34 11.75 -12.71
C ALA A 79 -15.49 12.90 -12.15
N ARG A 80 -16.06 13.73 -11.26
CA ARG A 80 -15.32 14.77 -10.55
C ARG A 80 -14.26 14.18 -9.62
N LEU A 81 -14.63 13.20 -8.80
CA LEU A 81 -13.69 12.51 -7.90
C LEU A 81 -12.55 11.83 -8.66
N GLY A 82 -12.84 11.22 -9.82
CA GLY A 82 -11.82 10.65 -10.69
C GLY A 82 -10.84 11.70 -11.20
N ARG A 83 -11.31 12.89 -11.60
CA ARG A 83 -10.41 13.99 -12.04
C ARG A 83 -9.59 14.59 -10.90
N GLU A 84 -10.10 14.57 -9.68
CA GLU A 84 -9.41 15.07 -8.49
C GLU A 84 -8.44 14.03 -7.90
N THR A 85 -8.49 12.78 -8.36
CA THR A 85 -7.61 11.69 -7.91
C THR A 85 -6.27 11.74 -8.65
N PRO A 86 -5.13 11.79 -7.94
CA PRO A 86 -3.81 11.71 -8.56
C PRO A 86 -3.56 10.41 -9.32
N ASP A 87 -2.84 10.48 -10.44
CA ASP A 87 -2.51 9.32 -11.28
C ASP A 87 -1.34 8.47 -10.76
N SER A 88 -0.62 8.95 -9.74
CA SER A 88 0.56 8.30 -9.18
C SER A 88 0.52 8.22 -7.66
N GLY A 89 1.31 7.31 -7.09
CA GLY A 89 1.38 7.10 -5.65
C GLY A 89 0.21 6.26 -5.12
N PRO A 90 0.09 6.11 -3.79
CA PRO A 90 -0.94 5.25 -3.20
C PRO A 90 -2.37 5.76 -3.52
N GLN A 91 -2.55 7.06 -3.73
CA GLN A 91 -3.85 7.64 -4.10
C GLN A 91 -4.36 7.16 -5.46
N SER A 92 -3.47 6.75 -6.37
CA SER A 92 -3.87 6.24 -7.69
C SER A 92 -4.73 4.97 -7.61
N ALA A 93 -4.59 4.20 -6.52
CA ALA A 93 -5.42 3.03 -6.26
C ALA A 93 -6.92 3.38 -6.13
N ARG A 94 -7.26 4.64 -5.85
CA ARG A 94 -8.65 5.11 -5.80
C ARG A 94 -9.34 5.00 -7.16
N HIS A 95 -8.64 5.21 -8.27
CA HIS A 95 -9.23 5.21 -9.62
C HIS A 95 -9.98 3.91 -9.94
N SER A 96 -9.34 2.78 -9.68
CA SER A 96 -9.91 1.45 -9.94
C SER A 96 -11.13 1.18 -9.06
N VAL A 97 -11.06 1.57 -7.78
CA VAL A 97 -12.15 1.42 -6.81
C VAL A 97 -13.34 2.31 -7.15
N LEU A 98 -13.10 3.60 -7.45
CA LEU A 98 -14.16 4.54 -7.86
C LEU A 98 -14.93 4.00 -9.06
N LEU A 99 -14.22 3.46 -10.07
CA LEU A 99 -14.85 2.88 -11.25
C LEU A 99 -15.62 1.60 -10.91
N ALA A 100 -15.02 0.67 -10.17
CA ALA A 100 -15.63 -0.61 -9.82
C ALA A 100 -16.92 -0.41 -9.00
N GLU A 101 -16.87 0.42 -7.96
CA GLU A 101 -18.01 0.67 -7.08
C GLU A 101 -19.09 1.51 -7.78
N ALA A 102 -18.71 2.49 -8.61
CA ALA A 102 -19.68 3.22 -9.42
C ALA A 102 -20.45 2.31 -10.38
N ARG A 103 -19.79 1.31 -10.98
CA ARG A 103 -20.45 0.31 -11.83
C ARG A 103 -21.43 -0.54 -11.04
N ARG A 104 -21.04 -1.01 -9.84
CA ARG A 104 -21.93 -1.77 -8.94
C ARG A 104 -23.18 -0.97 -8.57
N VAL A 105 -23.02 0.28 -8.15
CA VAL A 105 -24.13 1.19 -7.82
C VAL A 105 -25.05 1.42 -9.02
N LEU A 106 -24.49 1.52 -10.22
CA LEU A 106 -25.27 1.72 -11.44
C LEU A 106 -25.90 0.42 -11.97
N GLY A 107 -25.71 -0.72 -11.31
CA GLY A 107 -26.22 -2.03 -11.74
C GLY A 107 -25.53 -2.56 -13.00
N ALA A 108 -24.32 -2.10 -13.31
CA ALA A 108 -23.52 -2.67 -14.39
C ALA A 108 -22.79 -3.93 -13.88
N PRO A 109 -22.70 -4.99 -14.70
CA PRO A 109 -22.00 -6.20 -14.30
C PRO A 109 -20.54 -5.88 -13.95
N ALA A 110 -20.05 -6.50 -12.88
CA ALA A 110 -18.65 -6.46 -12.50
C ALA A 110 -17.83 -7.02 -13.67
N VAL A 111 -16.94 -6.21 -14.23
CA VAL A 111 -15.94 -6.72 -15.17
C VAL A 111 -14.96 -7.52 -14.34
N GLN A 112 -14.93 -8.84 -14.52
CA GLN A 112 -13.81 -9.64 -14.04
C GLN A 112 -12.55 -9.10 -14.72
N PRO A 113 -11.51 -8.70 -13.98
CA PRO A 113 -10.24 -8.37 -14.60
C PRO A 113 -9.77 -9.58 -15.41
N PRO A 114 -9.18 -9.39 -16.61
CA PRO A 114 -8.66 -10.50 -17.38
C PRO A 114 -7.68 -11.29 -16.51
N ALA A 115 -7.90 -12.60 -16.40
CA ALA A 115 -6.97 -13.50 -15.73
C ALA A 115 -5.58 -13.26 -16.33
N GLN A 116 -4.65 -12.77 -15.51
CA GLN A 116 -3.25 -12.62 -15.90
C GLN A 116 -2.74 -14.04 -16.19
N ARG A 117 -2.41 -14.29 -17.46
CA ARG A 117 -1.70 -15.49 -17.92
C ARG A 117 -0.22 -15.22 -17.91
#